data_AF-A0A6I2GS91-F1
#
_entry.id   AF-A0A6I2GS91-F1
#
_cell.length_a   1.000
_cell.length_b   1.000
_cell.length_c   1.000
_cell.angle_alpha   90.00
_cell.angle_beta   90.00
_cell.angle_gamma   90.00
#
_symmetry.space_group_name_H-M   'P 1'
#
loop_
_entity.id
_entity.type
_entity.pdbx_description
1 polymer ?
#
loop_
_entity_poly.entity_id
_entity_poly.type
_entity_poly.pdbx_seq_one_letter_code
_entity_poly.pdbx_strand_id
1 'polypeptide(L)'
;MRPSLHALAFALLLLAGAAAHAEVKVEFEAPVNLFLDRSLILFSPTPIRRYGDPQSPSPLLFEAQVAPNLFFPQLSAGDIRKPSGEWVFTAILTPHITLRMLNEKSSPVIPPSFMPKVTFQFLRLRLLDPTPGGHRRALALGAHVIVGHYSNGQAGCFFASQAGTDPDCTPEDGEPPLNETAGDFSTNFVRWELHGRLAFDLDGASMTGWVVGGHAGFERNLSIGPGGITEQIRGVYGDSHADVALLGERLWSGHRLHLEATLSRPFGGVEGQGPTVRVEALAAPHWAAGFGLYARYVGGRDYYNILFLEPVHLWQFGLSFELGPGARLREAVTQHASNHP
;
A
#
# COMPACT_ATOMS: atom_id res chain seq x y z
N MET A 1 25.50 -40.78 63.21
CA MET A 1 25.87 -39.34 63.24
C MET A 1 25.19 -38.66 62.06
N ARG A 2 24.39 -37.62 62.33
CA ARG A 2 23.56 -36.91 61.35
C ARG A 2 24.44 -35.96 60.51
N PRO A 3 24.32 -35.93 59.17
CA PRO A 3 25.02 -34.94 58.35
C PRO A 3 24.40 -33.56 58.55
N SER A 4 25.26 -32.54 58.57
CA SER A 4 24.97 -31.16 58.94
C SER A 4 24.18 -30.41 57.87
N LEU A 5 23.22 -29.61 58.33
CA LEU A 5 22.26 -28.78 57.58
C LEU A 5 22.88 -27.61 56.80
N HIS A 6 24.20 -27.56 56.58
CA HIS A 6 24.88 -26.39 56.03
C HIS A 6 25.32 -26.52 54.57
N ALA A 7 25.18 -27.70 53.95
CA ALA A 7 25.47 -27.90 52.53
C ALA A 7 24.27 -27.62 51.60
N LEU A 8 23.04 -27.55 52.13
CA LEU A 8 21.83 -27.36 51.31
C LEU A 8 21.49 -25.89 51.05
N ALA A 9 22.00 -24.95 51.86
CA ALA A 9 21.70 -23.52 51.73
C ALA A 9 22.48 -22.84 50.59
N PHE A 10 23.64 -23.37 50.20
CA PHE A 10 24.44 -22.78 49.12
C PHE A 10 24.02 -23.28 47.72
N ALA A 11 23.37 -24.44 47.63
CA ALA A 11 22.85 -24.98 46.37
C ALA A 11 21.52 -24.34 45.93
N LEU A 12 20.76 -23.73 46.87
CA LEU A 12 19.52 -23.00 46.56
C LEU A 12 19.75 -21.54 46.17
N LEU A 13 20.93 -20.97 46.46
CA LEU A 13 21.30 -19.61 46.06
C LEU A 13 21.89 -19.51 44.64
N LEU A 14 22.20 -20.64 44.00
CA LEU A 14 22.60 -20.71 42.58
C LEU A 14 21.43 -21.05 41.63
N LEU A 15 20.24 -21.28 42.17
CA LEU A 15 18.99 -21.48 41.40
C LEU A 15 18.05 -20.27 41.43
N ALA A 16 18.43 -19.19 42.12
CA ALA A 16 17.87 -17.87 41.85
C ALA A 16 18.51 -17.30 40.57
N GLY A 17 18.39 -18.04 39.46
CA GLY A 17 18.54 -17.46 38.15
C GLY A 17 17.49 -16.37 38.05
N ALA A 18 17.91 -15.12 38.14
CA ALA A 18 17.09 -14.00 37.75
C ALA A 18 16.56 -14.36 36.37
N ALA A 19 15.26 -14.64 36.26
CA ALA A 19 14.60 -14.71 34.97
C ALA A 19 14.87 -13.36 34.34
N ALA A 20 15.83 -13.30 33.43
CA ALA A 20 16.05 -12.14 32.59
C ALA A 20 14.76 -12.00 31.81
N HIS A 21 13.89 -11.11 32.27
CA HIS A 21 12.72 -10.70 31.52
C HIS A 21 13.27 -10.00 30.28
N ALA A 22 13.40 -10.75 29.20
CA ALA A 22 13.74 -10.19 27.91
C ALA A 22 12.66 -9.17 27.56
N GLU A 23 13.06 -7.91 27.43
CA GLU A 23 12.12 -6.84 27.13
C GLU A 23 11.91 -6.85 25.62
N VAL A 24 10.80 -7.40 25.15
CA VAL A 24 10.44 -7.28 23.73
C VAL A 24 10.31 -5.79 23.39
N LYS A 25 10.94 -5.32 22.32
CA LYS A 25 10.85 -3.94 21.84
C LYS A 25 10.21 -3.95 20.45
N VAL A 26 9.14 -3.16 20.29
CA VAL A 26 8.60 -2.85 18.97
C VAL A 26 9.36 -1.62 18.49
N GLU A 27 10.17 -1.76 17.44
CA GLU A 27 10.88 -0.65 16.82
C GLU A 27 10.31 -0.38 15.43
N PHE A 28 10.08 0.90 15.15
CA PHE A 28 9.91 1.37 13.79
C PHE A 28 11.26 1.95 13.38
N GLU A 29 11.94 1.30 12.44
CA GLU A 29 13.16 1.87 11.86
C GLU A 29 12.73 3.09 11.03
N ALA A 30 13.39 4.24 11.23
CA ALA A 30 13.13 5.42 10.42
C ALA A 30 13.71 5.22 9.01
N PRO A 31 13.00 5.65 7.95
CA PRO A 31 11.68 6.28 7.97
C PRO A 31 10.54 5.27 8.19
N VAL A 32 9.50 5.69 8.92
CA VAL A 32 8.33 4.83 9.21
C VAL A 32 7.53 4.57 7.93
N ASN A 33 7.67 3.38 7.36
CA ASN A 33 6.98 2.99 6.13
C ASN A 33 5.65 2.30 6.44
N LEU A 34 4.61 3.08 6.78
CA LEU A 34 3.25 2.61 7.01
C LEU A 34 2.27 3.26 6.04
N PHE A 35 1.29 2.47 5.57
CA PHE A 35 0.17 2.96 4.76
C PHE A 35 0.54 3.54 3.38
N LEU A 36 1.71 3.19 2.84
CA LEU A 36 2.20 3.69 1.55
C LEU A 36 2.07 2.66 0.43
N ASP A 37 2.21 3.13 -0.80
CA ASP A 37 2.15 2.29 -2.00
C ASP A 37 3.29 1.27 -2.04
N ARG A 38 3.02 0.14 -2.71
CA ARG A 38 4.00 -0.93 -2.93
C ARG A 38 4.44 -0.91 -4.39
N SER A 39 5.70 -1.30 -4.61
CA SER A 39 6.15 -1.60 -5.97
C SER A 39 5.86 -3.06 -6.29
N LEU A 40 5.29 -3.34 -7.46
CA LEU A 40 4.84 -4.66 -7.89
C LEU A 40 5.35 -4.97 -9.29
N ILE A 41 5.67 -6.24 -9.54
CA ILE A 41 5.81 -6.79 -10.90
C ILE A 41 4.89 -8.01 -10.95
N LEU A 42 3.95 -7.99 -11.88
CA LEU A 42 2.84 -8.92 -11.94
C LEU A 42 2.73 -9.52 -13.34
N PHE A 43 2.29 -10.77 -13.41
CA PHE A 43 1.74 -11.39 -14.61
C PHE A 43 0.25 -11.65 -14.41
N SER A 44 -0.50 -11.74 -15.50
CA SER A 44 -1.93 -12.04 -15.48
C SER A 44 -2.25 -13.13 -16.50
N PRO A 45 -2.87 -14.26 -16.11
CA PRO A 45 -3.47 -15.18 -17.08
C PRO A 45 -4.74 -14.60 -17.72
N THR A 46 -5.37 -13.59 -17.11
CA THR A 46 -6.53 -12.91 -17.70
C THR A 46 -6.06 -11.98 -18.82
N PRO A 47 -6.58 -12.12 -20.05
CA PRO A 47 -6.25 -11.22 -21.15
C PRO A 47 -6.88 -9.83 -20.95
N ILE A 48 -6.24 -8.81 -21.51
CA ILE A 48 -6.69 -7.42 -21.45
C ILE A 48 -7.49 -7.11 -22.70
N ARG A 49 -8.70 -6.58 -22.52
CA ARG A 49 -9.53 -6.09 -23.62
C ARG A 49 -9.23 -4.62 -23.85
N ARG A 50 -9.08 -4.25 -25.11
CA ARG A 50 -9.03 -2.87 -25.57
C ARG A 50 -9.98 -2.60 -26.72
N TYR A 51 -10.65 -1.45 -26.73
CA TYR A 51 -11.43 -0.95 -27.86
C TYR A 51 -10.52 -0.36 -28.94
N GLY A 52 -10.87 -0.58 -30.21
CA GLY A 52 -10.13 -0.07 -31.36
C GLY A 52 -8.84 -0.85 -31.70
N ASP A 53 -8.45 -1.81 -30.88
CA ASP A 53 -7.31 -2.68 -31.13
C ASP A 53 -7.74 -3.99 -31.84
N PRO A 54 -7.28 -4.26 -33.08
CA PRO A 54 -7.63 -5.46 -33.81
C PRO A 54 -7.05 -6.76 -33.23
N GLN A 55 -6.12 -6.70 -32.27
CA GLN A 55 -5.55 -7.88 -31.60
C GLN A 55 -6.24 -8.19 -30.26
N SER A 56 -7.17 -7.35 -29.82
CA SER A 56 -7.90 -7.48 -28.55
C SER A 56 -8.89 -8.66 -28.55
N PRO A 57 -9.03 -9.42 -27.45
CA PRO A 57 -8.29 -9.28 -26.19
C PRO A 57 -6.90 -9.96 -26.25
N SER A 58 -5.92 -9.32 -25.62
CA SER A 58 -4.51 -9.72 -25.71
C SER A 58 -3.96 -10.22 -24.37
N PRO A 59 -3.14 -11.28 -24.33
CA PRO A 59 -2.52 -11.73 -23.09
C PRO A 59 -1.58 -10.66 -22.50
N LEU A 60 -1.54 -10.54 -21.17
CA LEU A 60 -0.57 -9.67 -20.49
C LEU A 60 0.77 -10.41 -20.35
N LEU A 61 1.86 -9.84 -20.85
CA LEU A 61 3.21 -10.34 -20.55
C LEU A 61 3.58 -9.99 -19.11
N PHE A 62 3.49 -8.71 -18.77
CA PHE A 62 3.62 -8.25 -17.39
C PHE A 62 2.95 -6.89 -17.18
N GLU A 63 2.65 -6.61 -15.91
CA GLU A 63 2.38 -5.28 -15.39
C GLU A 63 3.42 -4.93 -14.33
N ALA A 64 3.95 -3.71 -14.36
CA ALA A 64 4.81 -3.19 -13.31
C ALA A 64 4.15 -1.96 -12.69
N GLN A 65 4.11 -1.90 -11.36
CA GLN A 65 3.79 -0.71 -10.58
C GLN A 65 5.07 -0.29 -9.87
N VAL A 66 5.62 0.86 -10.23
CA VAL A 66 6.88 1.38 -9.71
C VAL A 66 6.54 2.57 -8.82
N ALA A 67 6.54 2.34 -7.51
CA ALA A 67 6.16 3.33 -6.50
C ALA A 67 7.23 3.41 -5.39
N PRO A 68 8.41 3.99 -5.68
CA PRO A 68 9.40 4.25 -4.65
C PRO A 68 8.92 5.38 -3.73
N ASN A 69 8.82 5.11 -2.45
CA ASN A 69 8.45 6.10 -1.44
C ASN A 69 9.70 6.86 -1.00
N LEU A 70 9.85 8.10 -1.49
CA LEU A 70 10.99 8.96 -1.17
C LEU A 70 10.62 9.86 0.02
N PHE A 71 11.19 9.54 1.18
CA PHE A 71 10.87 10.24 2.42
C PHE A 71 11.67 11.53 2.57
N PHE A 72 10.96 12.62 2.89
CA PHE A 72 11.56 13.81 3.46
C PHE A 72 11.87 13.59 4.96
N PRO A 73 12.68 14.47 5.59
CA PRO A 73 12.98 14.37 7.02
C PRO A 73 11.72 14.22 7.87
N GLN A 74 11.74 13.19 8.73
CA GLN A 74 10.63 12.85 9.61
C GLN A 74 10.72 13.65 10.91
N LEU A 75 9.64 14.34 11.28
CA LEU A 75 9.48 14.94 12.59
C LEU A 75 8.80 13.95 13.52
N SER A 76 9.31 13.78 14.73
CA SER A 76 8.73 12.85 15.71
C SER A 76 8.72 13.46 17.11
N ALA A 77 7.62 13.28 17.82
CA ALA A 77 7.41 13.84 19.15
C ALA A 77 6.61 12.89 20.04
N GLY A 78 7.14 12.60 21.23
CA GLY A 78 6.52 11.69 22.20
C GLY A 78 7.31 10.41 22.40
N ASP A 79 6.65 9.38 22.95
CA ASP A 79 7.21 8.05 23.17
C ASP A 79 6.07 7.04 23.01
N ILE A 80 6.28 6.03 22.15
CA ILE A 80 5.28 4.98 21.88
C ILE A 80 4.79 4.28 23.15
N ARG A 81 5.60 4.21 24.21
CA ARG A 81 5.27 3.51 25.46
C ARG A 81 4.39 4.33 26.39
N LYS A 82 4.29 5.64 26.18
CA LYS A 82 3.46 6.52 27.03
C LYS A 82 2.01 6.50 26.54
N PRO A 83 1.01 6.74 27.41
CA PRO A 83 -0.39 6.83 27.01
C PRO A 83 -0.66 7.87 25.91
N SER A 84 0.15 8.93 25.83
CA SER A 84 0.09 9.94 24.77
C SER A 84 0.41 9.36 23.38
N GLY A 85 1.28 8.35 23.31
CA GLY A 85 1.89 7.83 22.10
C GLY A 85 3.02 8.71 21.56
N GLU A 86 3.53 8.30 20.41
CA GLU A 86 4.43 9.08 19.54
C GLU A 86 3.64 9.61 18.34
N TRP A 87 3.85 10.88 18.02
CA TRP A 87 3.36 11.50 16.80
C TRP A 87 4.49 11.58 15.79
N VAL A 88 4.19 11.21 14.55
CA VAL A 88 5.13 11.25 13.43
C VAL A 88 4.52 12.09 12.31
N PHE A 89 5.30 13.00 11.76
CA PHE A 89 4.95 13.77 10.57
C PHE A 89 6.05 13.67 9.53
N THR A 90 5.68 13.41 8.28
CA THR A 90 6.61 13.42 7.15
C THR A 90 5.88 13.73 5.84
N ALA A 91 6.62 14.23 4.86
CA ALA A 91 6.18 14.27 3.47
C ALA A 91 6.86 13.12 2.71
N ILE A 92 6.12 12.49 1.80
CA ILE A 92 6.63 11.41 0.94
C ILE A 92 6.34 11.77 -0.52
N LEU A 93 7.38 11.78 -1.36
CA LEU A 93 7.23 11.86 -2.81
C LEU A 93 7.18 10.45 -3.38
N THR A 94 6.12 10.14 -4.11
CA THR A 94 5.94 8.85 -4.78
C THR A 94 5.61 9.09 -6.25
N PRO A 95 6.52 8.82 -7.20
CA PRO A 95 6.28 9.07 -8.62
C PRO A 95 5.24 8.15 -9.26
N HIS A 96 4.96 6.99 -8.64
CA HIS A 96 4.03 5.93 -9.04
C HIS A 96 3.77 5.81 -10.56
N ILE A 97 4.42 4.82 -11.19
CA ILE A 97 4.22 4.52 -12.61
C ILE A 97 3.63 3.12 -12.76
N THR A 98 2.50 2.97 -13.47
CA THR A 98 2.00 1.66 -13.89
C THR A 98 2.27 1.45 -15.38
N LEU A 99 2.87 0.31 -15.71
CA LEU A 99 3.21 -0.10 -17.08
C LEU A 99 2.54 -1.45 -17.36
N ARG A 100 1.94 -1.62 -18.53
CA ARG A 100 1.44 -2.92 -19.01
C ARG A 100 2.02 -3.24 -20.37
N MET A 101 2.66 -4.40 -20.48
CA MET A 101 3.15 -4.94 -21.74
C MET A 101 2.27 -6.10 -22.19
N LEU A 102 1.75 -6.02 -23.41
CA LEU A 102 0.90 -7.04 -23.99
C LEU A 102 1.69 -8.02 -24.85
N ASN A 103 1.21 -9.25 -24.93
CA ASN A 103 1.77 -10.29 -25.79
C ASN A 103 1.21 -10.19 -27.22
N GLU A 104 1.50 -9.06 -27.88
CA GLU A 104 1.13 -8.80 -29.26
C GLU A 104 2.38 -8.74 -30.16
N LYS A 105 2.18 -8.51 -31.47
CA LYS A 105 3.29 -8.27 -32.39
C LYS A 105 4.09 -7.04 -31.92
N SER A 106 5.40 -7.22 -31.75
CA SER A 106 6.34 -6.24 -31.17
C SER A 106 6.17 -5.96 -29.67
N SER A 107 5.33 -6.73 -28.96
CA SER A 107 5.14 -6.69 -27.50
C SER A 107 5.01 -5.26 -26.94
N PRO A 108 4.03 -4.47 -27.42
CA PRO A 108 3.95 -3.07 -27.08
C PRO A 108 3.67 -2.88 -25.59
N VAL A 109 4.29 -1.84 -25.03
CA VAL A 109 3.83 -1.23 -23.79
C VAL A 109 2.69 -0.30 -24.17
N ILE A 110 1.49 -0.55 -23.65
CA ILE A 110 0.35 0.36 -23.87
C ILE A 110 0.60 1.68 -23.15
N PRO A 111 -0.10 2.78 -23.48
CA PRO A 111 0.15 4.07 -22.83
C PRO A 111 0.23 3.92 -21.31
N PRO A 112 1.31 4.40 -20.67
CA PRO A 112 1.55 4.19 -19.24
C PRO A 112 0.53 4.94 -18.38
N SER A 113 0.52 4.64 -17.08
CA SER A 113 -0.15 5.45 -16.06
C SER A 113 0.90 6.13 -15.19
N PHE A 114 1.00 7.45 -15.28
CA PHE A 114 1.87 8.27 -14.43
C PHE A 114 1.04 8.90 -13.31
N MET A 115 1.38 8.60 -12.06
CA MET A 115 0.67 9.06 -10.86
C MET A 115 1.60 9.72 -9.83
N PRO A 116 2.43 10.71 -10.19
CA PRO A 116 3.29 11.36 -9.22
C PRO A 116 2.47 12.09 -8.16
N LYS A 117 2.82 11.85 -6.89
CA LYS A 117 2.10 12.42 -5.75
C LYS A 117 3.03 12.76 -4.59
N VAL A 118 2.59 13.73 -3.79
CA VAL A 118 3.15 14.04 -2.48
C VAL A 118 2.12 13.67 -1.42
N THR A 119 2.51 12.81 -0.49
CA THR A 119 1.72 12.41 0.66
C THR A 119 2.22 13.12 1.90
N PHE A 120 1.38 13.94 2.52
CA PHE A 120 1.59 14.48 3.86
C PHE A 120 1.02 13.49 4.87
N GLN A 121 1.91 12.80 5.56
CA GLN A 121 1.55 11.71 6.47
C GLN A 121 1.64 12.17 7.92
N PHE A 122 0.54 11.96 8.65
CA PHE A 122 0.44 12.16 10.09
C PHE A 122 0.14 10.82 10.75
N LEU A 123 1.05 10.32 11.57
CA LEU A 123 0.87 9.06 12.30
C LEU A 123 0.79 9.30 13.80
N ARG A 124 0.01 8.46 14.47
CA ARG A 124 0.04 8.27 15.90
C ARG A 124 0.33 6.81 16.22
N LEU A 125 1.45 6.57 16.87
CA LEU A 125 1.94 5.24 17.23
C LEU A 125 1.85 5.06 18.75
N ARG A 126 1.35 3.91 19.20
CA ARG A 126 1.23 3.60 20.62
C ARG A 126 1.40 2.12 20.91
N LEU A 127 2.24 1.80 21.88
CA LEU A 127 2.27 0.50 22.54
C LEU A 127 1.17 0.51 23.62
N LEU A 128 0.31 -0.49 23.59
CA LEU A 128 -0.79 -0.65 24.53
C LEU A 128 -0.38 -1.61 25.65
N ASP A 129 -1.07 -1.51 26.78
CA ASP A 129 -0.79 -2.34 27.94
C ASP A 129 -0.89 -3.84 27.59
N PRO A 130 0.02 -4.68 28.11
CA PRO A 130 -0.02 -6.12 27.89
C PRO A 130 -1.36 -6.72 28.33
N THR A 131 -1.77 -7.80 27.68
CA THR A 131 -2.88 -8.62 28.18
C THR A 131 -2.45 -9.40 29.44
N PRO A 132 -3.40 -9.96 30.22
CA PRO A 132 -3.05 -10.77 31.40
C PRO A 132 -2.10 -11.96 31.13
N GLY A 133 -1.99 -12.40 29.86
CA GLY A 133 -1.04 -13.43 29.41
C GLY A 133 0.34 -12.88 28.99
N GLY A 134 0.62 -11.59 29.21
CA GLY A 134 1.89 -10.96 28.86
C GLY A 134 2.04 -10.57 27.38
N HIS A 135 1.05 -10.89 26.53
CA HIS A 135 1.09 -10.53 25.12
C HIS A 135 0.94 -9.03 24.92
N ARG A 136 1.77 -8.45 24.05
CA ARG A 136 1.75 -7.02 23.77
C ARG A 136 0.77 -6.68 22.66
N ARG A 137 0.34 -5.42 22.66
CA ARG A 137 -0.54 -4.85 21.65
C ARG A 137 0.02 -3.51 21.20
N ALA A 138 -0.18 -3.14 19.95
CA ALA A 138 0.24 -1.85 19.41
C ALA A 138 -0.85 -1.27 18.51
N LEU A 139 -0.96 0.05 18.48
CA LEU A 139 -1.90 0.80 17.68
C LEU A 139 -1.13 1.77 16.79
N ALA A 140 -1.43 1.74 15.50
CA ALA A 140 -1.00 2.74 14.53
C ALA A 140 -2.25 3.37 13.91
N LEU A 141 -2.39 4.68 14.07
CA LEU A 141 -3.39 5.48 13.38
C LEU A 141 -2.68 6.40 12.39
N GLY A 142 -3.28 6.62 11.23
CA GLY A 142 -2.73 7.49 10.20
C GLY A 142 -3.79 8.39 9.59
N ALA A 143 -3.39 9.60 9.21
CA ALA A 143 -4.15 10.47 8.35
C ALA A 143 -3.23 10.98 7.23
N HIS A 144 -3.68 10.88 5.99
CA HIS A 144 -2.96 11.36 4.83
C HIS A 144 -3.72 12.48 4.14
N VAL A 145 -2.97 13.49 3.70
CA VAL A 145 -3.41 14.42 2.65
C VAL A 145 -2.47 14.21 1.48
N ILE A 146 -3.02 13.84 0.34
CA ILE A 146 -2.29 13.48 -0.86
C ILE A 146 -2.65 14.48 -1.94
N VAL A 147 -1.64 15.07 -2.56
CA VAL A 147 -1.81 15.86 -3.78
C VAL A 147 -1.05 15.18 -4.90
N GLY A 148 -1.65 15.04 -6.07
CA GLY A 148 -1.04 14.32 -7.16
C GLY A 148 -1.58 14.69 -8.52
N HIS A 149 -0.96 14.10 -9.52
CA HIS A 149 -1.31 14.22 -10.92
C HIS A 149 -1.43 12.81 -11.48
N TYR A 150 -2.46 12.54 -12.29
CA TYR A 150 -2.68 11.26 -12.95
C TYR A 150 -2.84 11.48 -14.45
N SER A 151 -1.91 10.96 -15.25
CA SER A 151 -1.96 11.07 -16.71
C SER A 151 -1.42 9.85 -17.43
N ASN A 152 -1.59 9.80 -18.76
CA ASN A 152 -1.01 8.76 -19.61
C ASN A 152 0.12 9.24 -20.54
N GLY A 153 0.39 10.56 -20.54
CA GLY A 153 1.41 11.18 -21.39
C GLY A 153 1.14 11.07 -22.89
N GLN A 154 -0.12 10.90 -23.31
CA GLN A 154 -0.53 10.90 -24.72
C GLN A 154 -1.03 12.28 -25.15
N ALA A 155 -1.29 12.44 -26.46
CA ALA A 155 -1.81 13.67 -27.04
C ALA A 155 -2.91 13.43 -28.09
N GLY A 156 -3.40 12.19 -28.23
CA GLY A 156 -4.53 11.90 -29.11
C GLY A 156 -5.86 12.33 -28.48
N CYS A 157 -6.93 12.31 -29.26
CA CYS A 157 -8.25 12.64 -28.73
C CYS A 157 -8.76 11.59 -27.74
N PHE A 158 -9.39 12.04 -26.65
CA PHE A 158 -9.87 11.21 -25.55
C PHE A 158 -10.87 10.12 -26.00
N PHE A 159 -11.75 10.44 -26.94
CA PHE A 159 -12.73 9.50 -27.49
C PHE A 159 -12.29 8.89 -28.82
N ALA A 160 -12.68 7.63 -29.06
CA ALA A 160 -12.39 6.94 -30.32
C ALA A 160 -13.19 7.49 -31.51
N SER A 161 -14.27 8.22 -31.25
CA SER A 161 -15.09 8.87 -32.29
C SER A 161 -14.48 10.18 -32.81
N GLN A 162 -13.42 10.67 -32.17
CA GLN A 162 -12.77 11.93 -32.53
C GLN A 162 -11.54 11.70 -33.41
N ALA A 163 -11.27 12.67 -34.27
CA ALA A 163 -10.06 12.75 -35.09
C ALA A 163 -9.28 14.03 -34.78
N GLY A 164 -7.96 13.95 -34.83
CA GLY A 164 -7.05 15.04 -34.49
C GLY A 164 -6.14 14.68 -33.32
N THR A 165 -5.70 15.71 -32.61
CA THR A 165 -4.84 15.63 -31.42
C THR A 165 -5.33 16.64 -30.42
N ASP A 166 -5.34 16.30 -29.14
CA ASP A 166 -5.74 17.22 -28.07
C ASP A 166 -4.85 18.48 -28.10
N PRO A 167 -5.43 19.71 -28.02
CA PRO A 167 -6.84 20.03 -27.76
C PRO A 167 -7.72 20.16 -29.03
N ASP A 168 -7.16 20.01 -30.23
CA ASP A 168 -7.82 20.24 -31.53
C ASP A 168 -8.52 18.97 -32.05
N CYS A 169 -9.48 18.45 -31.28
CA CYS A 169 -10.25 17.26 -31.61
C CYS A 169 -11.56 17.56 -32.36
N THR A 170 -11.88 16.73 -33.35
CA THR A 170 -13.09 16.88 -34.19
C THR A 170 -13.90 15.58 -34.29
N PRO A 171 -15.23 15.60 -34.02
CA PRO A 171 -15.99 16.72 -33.45
C PRO A 171 -15.46 17.13 -32.07
N GLU A 172 -15.71 18.39 -31.68
CA GLU A 172 -15.29 18.92 -30.38
C GLU A 172 -15.88 18.06 -29.26
N ASP A 173 -17.17 17.77 -29.33
CA ASP A 173 -17.84 16.82 -28.43
C ASP A 173 -17.69 15.38 -28.94
N GLY A 174 -16.93 14.57 -28.20
CA GLY A 174 -16.85 13.13 -28.41
C GLY A 174 -17.78 12.34 -27.48
N GLU A 175 -17.96 11.06 -27.80
CA GLU A 175 -18.76 10.13 -27.02
C GLU A 175 -17.98 8.81 -26.84
N PRO A 176 -18.24 8.04 -25.77
CA PRO A 176 -17.68 6.71 -25.62
C PRO A 176 -17.88 5.85 -26.88
N PRO A 177 -16.95 4.95 -27.20
CA PRO A 177 -15.88 4.46 -26.34
C PRO A 177 -14.64 5.36 -26.30
N LEU A 178 -13.78 5.10 -25.30
CA LEU A 178 -12.51 5.81 -25.17
C LEU A 178 -11.55 5.43 -26.29
N ASN A 179 -10.62 6.34 -26.60
CA ASN A 179 -9.48 6.02 -27.44
C ASN A 179 -8.40 5.33 -26.60
N GLU A 180 -8.49 4.01 -26.49
CA GLU A 180 -7.62 3.18 -25.64
C GLU A 180 -6.25 2.88 -26.27
N THR A 181 -5.95 3.51 -27.40
CA THR A 181 -4.69 3.33 -28.14
C THR A 181 -3.77 4.54 -28.01
N ALA A 182 -4.33 5.75 -28.11
CA ALA A 182 -3.56 7.00 -28.11
C ALA A 182 -4.29 8.18 -27.47
N GLY A 183 -5.48 7.98 -26.90
CA GLY A 183 -6.27 9.08 -26.35
C GLY A 183 -5.59 9.70 -25.15
N ASP A 184 -5.64 11.03 -25.03
CA ASP A 184 -5.14 11.75 -23.87
C ASP A 184 -6.03 11.49 -22.64
N PHE A 185 -5.39 11.36 -21.48
CA PHE A 185 -6.04 11.35 -20.20
C PHE A 185 -5.14 12.06 -19.20
N SER A 186 -5.71 13.04 -18.49
CA SER A 186 -5.03 13.75 -17.42
C SER A 186 -5.99 14.32 -16.37
N THR A 187 -5.60 14.27 -15.10
CA THR A 187 -6.27 14.94 -13.99
C THR A 187 -5.28 15.30 -12.88
N ASN A 188 -5.53 16.41 -12.18
CA ASN A 188 -4.91 16.68 -10.88
C ASN A 188 -5.87 16.24 -9.78
N PHE A 189 -5.37 15.78 -8.64
CA PHE A 189 -6.24 15.34 -7.57
C PHE A 189 -5.73 15.74 -6.18
N VAL A 190 -6.70 15.85 -5.27
CA VAL A 190 -6.46 15.84 -3.83
C VAL A 190 -7.19 14.66 -3.22
N ARG A 191 -6.52 13.92 -2.34
CA ARG A 191 -7.05 12.74 -1.69
C ARG A 191 -6.77 12.77 -0.20
N TRP A 192 -7.76 12.38 0.58
CA TRP A 192 -7.68 12.23 2.02
C TRP A 192 -7.86 10.78 2.39
N GLU A 193 -7.06 10.30 3.34
CA GLU A 193 -7.17 8.94 3.83
C GLU A 193 -7.07 8.89 5.35
N LEU A 194 -7.87 8.02 5.95
CA LEU A 194 -7.79 7.68 7.36
C LEU A 194 -7.44 6.20 7.49
N HIS A 195 -6.44 5.90 8.30
CA HIS A 195 -5.85 4.57 8.47
C HIS A 195 -5.88 4.13 9.92
N GLY A 196 -6.09 2.85 10.16
CA GLY A 196 -5.98 2.25 11.48
C GLY A 196 -5.47 0.82 11.43
N ARG A 197 -4.51 0.48 12.29
CA ARG A 197 -4.01 -0.88 12.50
C ARG A 197 -3.84 -1.17 13.99
N LEU A 198 -4.38 -2.30 14.42
CA LEU A 198 -4.19 -2.88 15.73
C LEU A 198 -3.38 -4.16 15.60
N ALA A 199 -2.21 -4.17 16.22
CA ALA A 199 -1.41 -5.37 16.41
C ALA A 199 -1.69 -5.97 17.79
N PHE A 200 -1.85 -7.29 17.87
CA PHE A 200 -2.14 -8.00 19.10
C PHE A 200 -1.53 -9.40 19.09
N ASP A 201 -1.53 -10.03 20.26
CA ASP A 201 -0.84 -11.30 20.52
C ASP A 201 0.62 -11.28 20.06
N LEU A 202 1.26 -10.12 20.24
CA LEU A 202 2.65 -9.92 19.87
C LEU A 202 3.54 -10.66 20.87
N ASP A 203 4.26 -11.64 20.36
CA ASP A 203 5.31 -12.37 21.06
C ASP A 203 6.64 -12.12 20.35
N GLY A 204 7.55 -11.41 21.04
CA GLY A 204 8.86 -11.09 20.49
C GLY A 204 9.84 -12.26 20.49
N ALA A 205 9.66 -13.26 21.36
CA ALA A 205 10.55 -14.42 21.41
C ALA A 205 10.29 -15.34 20.20
N SER A 206 9.02 -15.59 19.88
CA SER A 206 8.63 -16.37 18.70
C SER A 206 8.48 -15.52 17.43
N MET A 207 8.57 -14.19 17.54
CA MET A 207 8.34 -13.25 16.45
C MET A 207 7.00 -13.49 15.75
N THR A 208 5.96 -13.71 16.56
CA THR A 208 4.60 -13.98 16.11
C THR A 208 3.62 -12.90 16.55
N GLY A 209 2.51 -12.78 15.82
CA GLY A 209 1.48 -11.80 16.14
C GLY A 209 0.42 -11.69 15.06
N TRP A 210 -0.60 -10.88 15.34
CA TRP A 210 -1.66 -10.56 14.39
C TRP A 210 -1.75 -9.05 14.23
N VAL A 211 -2.09 -8.60 13.03
CA VAL A 211 -2.44 -7.21 12.75
C VAL A 211 -3.77 -7.20 12.01
N VAL A 212 -4.70 -6.40 12.49
CA VAL A 212 -5.97 -6.12 11.80
C VAL A 212 -6.10 -4.63 11.61
N GLY A 213 -6.75 -4.21 10.52
CA GLY A 213 -6.88 -2.81 10.24
C GLY A 213 -7.71 -2.51 9.00
N GLY A 214 -7.56 -1.30 8.53
CA GLY A 214 -8.25 -0.82 7.34
C GLY A 214 -7.99 0.65 7.07
N HIS A 215 -8.59 1.14 6.00
CA HIS A 215 -8.62 2.55 5.69
C HIS A 215 -9.93 2.97 5.03
N ALA A 216 -10.15 4.28 5.01
CA ALA A 216 -11.16 4.92 4.18
C ALA A 216 -10.52 6.10 3.44
N GLY A 217 -10.75 6.17 2.13
CA GLY A 217 -10.20 7.19 1.24
C GLY A 217 -11.30 7.98 0.52
N PHE A 218 -11.04 9.26 0.28
CA PHE A 218 -11.83 10.10 -0.62
C PHE A 218 -10.90 10.96 -1.47
N GLU A 219 -11.14 10.96 -2.78
CA GLU A 219 -10.38 11.70 -3.79
C GLU A 219 -11.30 12.64 -4.56
N ARG A 220 -10.78 13.81 -4.91
CA ARG A 220 -11.43 14.82 -5.73
C ARG A 220 -10.54 15.19 -6.90
N ASN A 221 -11.07 15.05 -8.11
CA ASN A 221 -10.42 15.50 -9.33
C ASN A 221 -10.54 17.02 -9.47
N LEU A 222 -9.45 17.66 -9.89
CA LEU A 222 -9.27 19.10 -9.97
C LEU A 222 -8.95 19.49 -11.42
N SER A 223 -9.61 20.55 -11.88
CA SER A 223 -9.34 21.19 -13.18
C SER A 223 -8.22 22.25 -13.09
N ILE A 224 -7.69 22.49 -11.89
CA ILE A 224 -6.71 23.55 -11.64
C ILE A 224 -5.30 23.08 -12.02
N GLY A 225 -4.56 23.94 -12.72
CA GLY A 225 -3.17 23.73 -13.09
C GLY A 225 -3.00 22.93 -14.40
N PRO A 226 -1.76 22.77 -14.89
CA PRO A 226 -1.46 21.99 -16.09
C PRO A 226 -1.94 20.55 -15.93
N GLY A 227 -2.59 20.02 -16.98
CA GLY A 227 -3.12 18.65 -16.98
C GLY A 227 -4.24 18.40 -15.96
N GLY A 228 -4.93 19.45 -15.50
CA GLY A 228 -6.17 19.30 -14.76
C GLY A 228 -7.26 18.64 -15.60
N ILE A 229 -8.25 18.04 -14.94
CA ILE A 229 -9.33 17.32 -15.63
C ILE A 229 -10.18 18.29 -16.47
N THR A 230 -10.44 17.93 -17.73
CA THR A 230 -11.35 18.66 -18.62
C THR A 230 -12.81 18.30 -18.33
N GLU A 231 -13.77 19.09 -18.80
CA GLU A 231 -15.20 18.78 -18.63
C GLU A 231 -15.60 17.48 -19.33
N GLN A 232 -15.02 17.17 -20.49
CA GLN A 232 -15.28 15.92 -21.22
C GLN A 232 -14.79 14.69 -20.44
N ILE A 233 -13.54 14.73 -19.93
CA ILE A 233 -13.00 13.65 -19.11
C ILE A 233 -13.79 13.55 -17.80
N ARG A 234 -14.12 14.67 -17.16
CA ARG A 234 -14.90 14.72 -15.92
C ARG A 234 -16.28 14.07 -16.08
N GLY A 235 -16.98 14.34 -17.18
CA GLY A 235 -18.27 13.75 -17.48
C GLY A 235 -18.22 12.21 -17.54
N VAL A 236 -17.07 11.62 -17.88
CA VAL A 236 -16.89 10.18 -18.05
C VAL A 236 -16.17 9.52 -16.89
N TYR A 237 -14.98 9.98 -16.53
CA TYR A 237 -14.15 9.49 -15.43
C TYR A 237 -14.75 9.79 -14.05
N GLY A 238 -15.45 10.90 -13.96
CA GLY A 238 -16.07 11.37 -12.74
C GLY A 238 -15.25 12.37 -11.95
N ASP A 239 -15.94 12.89 -10.96
CA ASP A 239 -15.57 14.06 -10.17
C ASP A 239 -14.77 13.68 -8.93
N SER A 240 -15.07 12.50 -8.39
CA SER A 240 -14.54 12.02 -7.12
C SER A 240 -14.47 10.50 -7.11
N HIS A 241 -13.67 9.97 -6.20
CA HIS A 241 -13.56 8.55 -5.93
C HIS A 241 -13.53 8.32 -4.43
N ALA A 242 -14.16 7.26 -3.94
CA ALA A 242 -14.03 6.85 -2.55
C ALA A 242 -13.73 5.36 -2.46
N ASP A 243 -12.99 4.99 -1.43
CA ASP A 243 -12.69 3.61 -1.14
C ASP A 243 -12.69 3.32 0.35
N VAL A 244 -12.88 2.04 0.66
CA VAL A 244 -12.71 1.48 1.98
C VAL A 244 -11.96 0.17 1.86
N ALA A 245 -11.06 -0.11 2.79
CA ALA A 245 -10.34 -1.37 2.83
C ALA A 245 -10.33 -2.00 4.22
N LEU A 246 -10.29 -3.32 4.24
CA LEU A 246 -10.07 -4.14 5.42
C LEU A 246 -8.80 -4.95 5.24
N LEU A 247 -8.05 -5.09 6.31
CA LEU A 247 -6.72 -5.71 6.33
C LEU A 247 -6.62 -6.72 7.47
N GLY A 248 -6.03 -7.87 7.17
CA GLY A 248 -5.61 -8.87 8.12
C GLY A 248 -4.19 -9.35 7.80
N GLU A 249 -3.35 -9.44 8.82
CA GLU A 249 -1.96 -9.87 8.66
C GLU A 249 -1.54 -10.77 9.81
N ARG A 250 -0.80 -11.82 9.46
CA ARG A 250 -0.20 -12.79 10.38
C ARG A 250 1.31 -12.67 10.33
N LEU A 251 1.90 -12.46 11.49
CA LEU A 251 3.34 -12.59 11.72
C LEU A 251 3.62 -13.98 12.28
N TRP A 252 4.55 -14.71 11.66
CA TRP A 252 4.97 -16.03 12.11
C TRP A 252 6.47 -16.23 11.93
N SER A 253 7.23 -16.33 13.02
CA SER A 253 8.69 -16.48 12.97
C SER A 253 9.36 -15.43 12.08
N GLY A 254 8.89 -14.18 12.16
CA GLY A 254 9.33 -13.08 11.31
C GLY A 254 8.80 -13.10 9.86
N HIS A 255 8.18 -14.19 9.39
CA HIS A 255 7.46 -14.20 8.11
C HIS A 255 6.15 -13.42 8.25
N ARG A 256 5.71 -12.78 7.17
CA ARG A 256 4.48 -12.00 7.13
C ARG A 256 3.57 -12.51 6.03
N LEU A 257 2.33 -12.83 6.41
CA LEU A 257 1.24 -13.10 5.48
C LEU A 257 0.20 -11.99 5.63
N HIS A 258 -0.08 -11.29 4.55
CA HIS A 258 -0.93 -10.11 4.53
C HIS A 258 -2.07 -10.33 3.53
N LEU A 259 -3.28 -9.93 3.92
CA LEU A 259 -4.48 -9.97 3.12
C LEU A 259 -5.20 -8.63 3.25
N GLU A 260 -5.55 -8.03 2.11
CA GLU A 260 -6.31 -6.78 2.05
C GLU A 260 -7.47 -6.92 1.06
N ALA A 261 -8.64 -6.40 1.41
CA ALA A 261 -9.78 -6.29 0.52
C ALA A 261 -10.24 -4.83 0.47
N THR A 262 -10.27 -4.25 -0.73
CA THR A 262 -10.69 -2.88 -1.01
C THR A 262 -11.99 -2.90 -1.82
N LEU A 263 -12.94 -2.06 -1.42
CA LEU A 263 -14.12 -1.70 -2.21
C LEU A 263 -13.98 -0.22 -2.58
N SER A 264 -14.12 0.09 -3.86
CA SER A 264 -13.95 1.44 -4.37
C SER A 264 -15.05 1.83 -5.33
N ARG A 265 -15.36 3.13 -5.41
CA ARG A 265 -16.43 3.64 -6.28
C ARG A 265 -16.14 5.07 -6.75
N PRO A 266 -16.20 5.34 -8.06
CA PRO A 266 -16.20 6.69 -8.60
C PRO A 266 -17.59 7.36 -8.49
N PHE A 267 -17.61 8.69 -8.47
CA PHE A 267 -18.81 9.53 -8.37
C PHE A 267 -18.78 10.66 -9.39
N GLY A 268 -19.95 11.02 -9.92
CA GLY A 268 -20.12 12.17 -10.82
C GLY A 268 -19.61 11.97 -12.26
N GLY A 269 -19.30 10.74 -12.66
CA GLY A 269 -19.05 10.35 -14.06
C GLY A 269 -20.30 9.77 -14.71
N VAL A 270 -20.11 9.08 -15.84
CA VAL A 270 -21.22 8.42 -16.58
C VAL A 270 -21.97 7.45 -15.65
N GLU A 271 -23.30 7.48 -15.74
CA GLU A 271 -24.16 6.52 -15.03
C GLU A 271 -23.72 5.08 -15.33
N GLY A 272 -23.42 4.30 -14.28
CA GLY A 272 -23.09 2.87 -14.42
C GLY A 272 -21.62 2.50 -14.26
N GLN A 273 -20.74 3.41 -13.82
CA GLN A 273 -19.48 2.98 -13.19
C GLN A 273 -19.81 2.32 -11.84
N GLY A 274 -19.93 0.99 -11.89
CA GLY A 274 -20.14 0.14 -10.72
C GLY A 274 -18.94 0.15 -9.78
N PRO A 275 -19.09 -0.38 -8.56
CA PRO A 275 -17.97 -0.50 -7.64
C PRO A 275 -16.90 -1.45 -8.17
N THR A 276 -15.65 -1.18 -7.81
CA THR A 276 -14.51 -2.07 -8.05
C THR A 276 -14.07 -2.72 -6.75
N VAL A 277 -14.01 -4.04 -6.74
CA VAL A 277 -13.48 -4.85 -5.64
C VAL A 277 -12.07 -5.29 -5.99
N ARG A 278 -11.16 -5.09 -5.05
CA ARG A 278 -9.77 -5.56 -5.15
C ARG A 278 -9.44 -6.40 -3.93
N VAL A 279 -8.84 -7.57 -4.13
CA VAL A 279 -8.37 -8.44 -3.04
C VAL A 279 -6.90 -8.75 -3.30
N GLU A 280 -6.06 -8.50 -2.31
CA GLU A 280 -4.60 -8.60 -2.42
C GLU A 280 -4.06 -9.51 -1.32
N ALA A 281 -3.17 -10.42 -1.68
CA ALA A 281 -2.48 -11.31 -0.76
C ALA A 281 -0.97 -11.20 -0.96
N LEU A 282 -0.22 -11.12 0.14
CA LEU A 282 1.23 -10.99 0.16
C LEU A 282 1.83 -11.98 1.16
N ALA A 283 2.76 -12.80 0.69
CA ALA A 283 3.62 -13.63 1.53
C ALA A 283 5.06 -13.11 1.46
N ALA A 284 5.52 -12.46 2.54
CA ALA A 284 6.84 -11.85 2.64
C ALA A 284 7.69 -12.58 3.70
N PRO A 285 8.63 -13.45 3.30
CA PRO A 285 9.50 -14.12 4.24
C PRO A 285 10.61 -13.20 4.75
N HIS A 286 11.01 -13.35 6.01
CA HIS A 286 11.99 -12.46 6.65
C HIS A 286 13.36 -12.44 5.94
N TRP A 287 13.75 -13.55 5.31
CA TRP A 287 15.03 -13.71 4.62
C TRP A 287 15.06 -13.08 3.22
N ALA A 288 13.93 -12.67 2.66
CA ALA A 288 13.83 -12.14 1.30
C ALA A 288 14.08 -10.63 1.21
N ALA A 289 14.63 -10.00 2.25
CA ALA A 289 15.11 -8.61 2.22
C ALA A 289 14.11 -7.58 1.63
N GLY A 290 12.81 -7.73 1.94
CA GLY A 290 11.74 -6.83 1.46
C GLY A 290 11.02 -7.29 0.20
N PHE A 291 11.45 -8.40 -0.42
CA PHE A 291 10.69 -9.07 -1.47
C PHE A 291 9.62 -10.00 -0.89
N GLY A 292 8.50 -10.13 -1.60
CA GLY A 292 7.42 -11.04 -1.25
C GLY A 292 6.68 -11.56 -2.47
N LEU A 293 6.06 -12.73 -2.34
CA LEU A 293 5.14 -13.28 -3.33
C LEU A 293 3.80 -12.58 -3.18
N TYR A 294 3.23 -12.17 -4.31
CA TYR A 294 2.04 -11.33 -4.34
C TYR A 294 0.99 -11.93 -5.27
N ALA A 295 -0.27 -11.85 -4.86
CA ALA A 295 -1.42 -12.20 -5.67
C ALA A 295 -2.50 -11.12 -5.53
N ARG A 296 -3.21 -10.82 -6.61
CA ARG A 296 -4.29 -9.84 -6.63
C ARG A 296 -5.43 -10.30 -7.52
N TYR A 297 -6.65 -10.06 -7.05
CA TYR A 297 -7.85 -10.11 -7.85
C TYR A 297 -8.44 -8.71 -7.97
N VAL A 298 -8.88 -8.32 -9.17
CA VAL A 298 -9.65 -7.11 -9.43
C VAL A 298 -10.93 -7.46 -10.17
N GLY A 299 -12.09 -7.16 -9.59
CA GLY A 299 -13.40 -7.31 -10.20
C GLY A 299 -14.15 -5.99 -10.24
N GLY A 300 -14.62 -5.56 -11.41
CA GLY A 300 -15.29 -4.27 -11.58
C GLY A 300 -14.78 -3.56 -12.81
N ARG A 301 -14.25 -2.34 -12.66
CA ARG A 301 -13.60 -1.58 -13.73
C ARG A 301 -12.09 -1.67 -13.64
N ASP A 302 -11.42 -1.56 -14.79
CA ASP A 302 -9.96 -1.48 -14.81
C ASP A 302 -9.49 -0.24 -14.04
N TYR A 303 -8.38 -0.34 -13.33
CA TYR A 303 -7.76 0.77 -12.60
C TYR A 303 -6.79 1.58 -13.48
N TYR A 304 -6.55 1.12 -14.70
CA TYR A 304 -5.66 1.73 -15.66
C TYR A 304 -6.32 2.93 -16.36
N ASN A 305 -5.61 4.06 -16.47
CA ASN A 305 -6.15 5.37 -16.92
C ASN A 305 -6.83 5.40 -18.29
N ILE A 306 -6.43 4.57 -19.24
CA ILE A 306 -7.06 4.54 -20.56
C ILE A 306 -8.14 3.45 -20.65
N LEU A 307 -8.23 2.56 -19.66
CA LEU A 307 -9.14 1.41 -19.65
C LEU A 307 -10.17 1.49 -18.52
N PHE A 308 -10.32 2.63 -17.84
CA PHE A 308 -11.16 2.72 -16.64
C PHE A 308 -12.66 2.48 -16.90
N LEU A 309 -13.11 2.47 -18.15
CA LEU A 309 -14.46 2.02 -18.52
C LEU A 309 -14.55 0.52 -18.78
N GLU A 310 -13.44 -0.17 -19.02
CA GLU A 310 -13.45 -1.60 -19.35
C GLU A 310 -13.80 -2.43 -18.10
N PRO A 311 -14.80 -3.31 -18.20
CA PRO A 311 -15.11 -4.24 -17.12
C PRO A 311 -14.06 -5.36 -17.07
N VAL A 312 -13.56 -5.67 -15.89
CA VAL A 312 -12.48 -6.65 -15.72
C VAL A 312 -12.70 -7.61 -14.56
N HIS A 313 -12.13 -8.80 -14.73
CA HIS A 313 -11.97 -9.84 -13.72
C HIS A 313 -10.51 -10.34 -13.76
N LEU A 314 -9.59 -9.50 -13.30
CA LEU A 314 -8.15 -9.73 -13.42
C LEU A 314 -7.65 -10.56 -12.25
N TRP A 315 -7.02 -11.69 -12.55
CA TRP A 315 -6.15 -12.39 -11.61
C TRP A 315 -4.71 -12.04 -11.93
N GLN A 316 -3.95 -11.65 -10.93
CA GLN A 316 -2.56 -11.23 -11.08
C GLN A 316 -1.69 -11.87 -10.01
N PHE A 317 -0.47 -12.20 -10.38
CA PHE A 317 0.48 -12.86 -9.50
C PHE A 317 1.88 -12.31 -9.79
N GLY A 318 2.75 -12.27 -8.79
CA GLY A 318 4.12 -11.87 -9.01
C GLY A 318 4.86 -11.51 -7.74
N LEU A 319 5.68 -10.47 -7.83
CA LEU A 319 6.58 -10.06 -6.76
C LEU A 319 6.22 -8.65 -6.29
N SER A 320 6.20 -8.47 -4.98
CA SER A 320 6.19 -7.16 -4.35
C SER A 320 7.57 -6.79 -3.84
N PHE A 321 7.88 -5.51 -3.87
CA PHE A 321 9.09 -4.96 -3.27
C PHE A 321 8.73 -3.75 -2.39
N GLU A 322 9.09 -3.84 -1.11
CA GLU A 322 8.93 -2.75 -0.15
C GLU A 322 10.29 -2.07 0.08
N LEU A 323 10.45 -0.86 -0.46
CA LEU A 323 11.60 0.00 -0.22
C LEU A 323 11.49 0.63 1.17
N GLY A 324 12.08 -0.01 2.16
CA GLY A 324 12.26 0.55 3.50
C GLY A 324 12.16 -0.51 4.59
N PRO A 325 12.80 -0.28 5.75
CA PRO A 325 12.63 -1.19 6.87
C PRO A 325 11.22 -0.99 7.44
N GLY A 326 10.33 -1.94 7.19
CA GLY A 326 9.00 -1.96 7.83
C GLY A 326 9.10 -2.08 9.36
N ALA A 327 7.96 -2.08 10.05
CA ALA A 327 7.92 -2.32 11.49
C ALA A 327 8.57 -3.67 11.83
N ARG A 328 9.51 -3.67 12.79
CA ARG A 328 10.20 -4.88 13.24
C ARG A 328 9.95 -5.11 14.73
N LEU A 329 9.57 -6.34 15.05
CA LEU A 329 9.66 -6.84 16.41
C LEU A 329 11.14 -7.16 16.68
N ARG A 330 11.67 -6.72 17.81
CA ARG A 330 12.99 -7.11 18.29
C ARG A 330 12.89 -7.53 19.73
N GLU A 331 13.70 -8.49 20.15
CA GLU A 331 13.92 -8.76 21.55
C GLU A 331 15.05 -7.85 22.04
N ALA A 332 14.79 -6.98 23.01
CA ALA A 332 15.86 -6.21 23.63
C ALA A 332 16.56 -7.12 24.64
N VAL A 333 17.80 -7.49 24.33
CA VAL A 333 18.70 -8.07 25.32
C VAL A 333 19.11 -6.92 26.24
N THR A 334 18.56 -6.90 27.45
CA THR A 334 19.04 -6.02 28.51
C THR A 334 20.47 -6.43 28.84
N GLN A 335 21.45 -5.73 28.25
CA GLN A 335 22.81 -5.78 28.77
C GLN A 335 22.77 -5.15 30.17
N HIS A 336 22.75 -5.99 31.21
CA HIS A 336 23.11 -5.53 32.53
C HIS A 336 24.52 -4.99 32.44
N ALA A 337 24.66 -3.67 32.60
CA ALA A 337 25.93 -3.03 32.86
C ALA A 337 26.53 -3.72 34.10
N SER A 338 27.49 -4.60 33.87
CA SER A 338 28.34 -5.13 34.92
C SER A 338 29.23 -3.99 35.39
N ASN A 339 28.71 -3.19 36.32
CA ASN A 339 29.56 -2.36 37.16
C ASN A 339 30.40 -3.31 38.00
N HIS A 340 31.65 -3.48 37.61
CA HIS A 340 32.72 -4.05 38.41
C HIS A 340 33.95 -3.16 38.24
N PRO A 341 34.74 -2.98 39.30
CA PRO A 341 34.40 -2.38 40.59
C PRO A 341 34.93 -0.94 40.74
#